data_AF-A0AA35CLM9-F1
#
_entry.id   AF-A0AA35CLM9-F1
#
_cell.length_a   1.000
_cell.length_b   1.000
_cell.length_c   1.000
_cell.angle_alpha   90.00
_cell.angle_beta   90.00
_cell.angle_gamma   90.00
#
_symmetry.space_group_name_H-M   'P 1'
#
loop_
_entity.id
_entity.type
_entity.pdbx_description
1 polymer ?
#
loop_
_entity_poly.entity_id
_entity_poly.type
_entity_poly.pdbx_seq_one_letter_code
_entity_poly.pdbx_strand_id
1 'polypeptide(L)'
;MQSVLTKEQFSALSFGTVDAENDDLLIEAFVKTESFHNILNGPAWLVLGPKGSGKSAIYKYLNSTRDHSTFVRTLLFKEYPWAAHEALGTSDTYAYTASWDYFNVLQLMQLVVEDQSAATDADLYKTIETFFRTNWLTLSPAPEIITRKQKVVFAPEAGGFKLFNVDSNEIGLSDLVKTLSFVLKDLTVRLLEALNRDHRYWIIFDELDHGFDAGESRYNAMLIGLLQSVRKMNEYARDVGRSVKFLVLLRSDIFNVLEFGDKNKIRMSNSITLRWSDKEDSPESLKRLMERRIIASLGEQFPESWRSDPWSLVFDETQEMPGRRSKFSFMCDLTRLRPRDAIAYCNIALEKARARNCPPYRITNDDMNAAREEYSTYFKSEVEDETRRHKFPYDEALALLEAHRIMSFTRDDLARTFERQRKVLSRLATYGLEDILKSLWELGVIAQQTPGRAYEFVFEKPTATFSRIAERFRVHYGLKEALQLIQERS
;
A
#
# COMPACT_ATOMS: atom_id res chain seq x y z
N MET A 1 -28.20 31.74 10.57
CA MET A 1 -26.90 32.03 9.95
C MET A 1 -26.06 30.79 10.15
N GLN A 2 -25.72 30.03 9.11
CA GLN A 2 -24.82 28.89 9.27
C GLN A 2 -23.49 29.44 9.78
N SER A 3 -23.04 29.04 10.97
CA SER A 3 -21.77 29.50 11.52
C SER A 3 -20.65 28.99 10.62
N VAL A 4 -19.95 29.91 9.97
CA VAL A 4 -18.67 29.64 9.31
C VAL A 4 -17.61 29.44 10.39
N LEU A 5 -16.49 28.79 10.07
CA LEU A 5 -15.35 28.68 10.98
C LEU A 5 -14.89 30.06 11.47
N THR A 6 -14.54 30.16 12.74
CA THR A 6 -13.80 31.32 13.26
C THR A 6 -12.37 31.31 12.72
N LYS A 7 -11.66 32.44 12.91
CA LYS A 7 -10.25 32.53 12.56
C LYS A 7 -9.43 31.46 13.28
N GLU A 8 -9.68 31.29 14.58
CA GLU A 8 -8.98 30.34 15.44
C GLU A 8 -9.20 28.90 14.98
N GLN A 9 -10.45 28.52 14.73
CA GLN A 9 -10.79 27.18 14.22
C GLN A 9 -10.12 26.90 12.86
N PHE A 10 -10.14 27.88 11.95
CA PHE A 10 -9.51 27.74 10.64
C PHE A 10 -7.97 27.69 10.72
N SER A 11 -7.37 28.42 11.65
CA SER A 11 -5.94 28.34 11.94
C SER A 11 -5.53 27.01 12.60
N ALA A 12 -6.43 26.35 13.33
CA ALA A 12 -6.18 25.04 13.95
C ALA A 12 -6.45 23.85 13.01
N LEU A 13 -7.26 24.03 11.96
CA LEU A 13 -7.62 22.98 10.99
C LEU A 13 -6.38 22.25 10.42
N SER A 14 -6.44 20.94 10.26
CA SER A 14 -5.39 20.15 9.64
C SER A 14 -6.03 18.99 8.90
N PHE A 15 -5.48 18.62 7.75
CA PHE A 15 -5.89 17.38 7.09
C PHE A 15 -4.95 16.21 7.44
N GLY A 16 -4.00 16.41 8.36
CA GLY A 16 -2.98 15.44 8.71
C GLY A 16 -1.83 15.41 7.70
N THR A 17 -0.99 14.37 7.77
CA THR A 17 0.21 14.25 6.91
C THR A 17 0.05 13.21 5.81
N VAL A 18 0.83 13.35 4.73
CA VAL A 18 0.90 12.36 3.63
C VAL A 18 1.59 11.05 4.01
N ASP A 19 2.38 11.10 5.08
CA ASP A 19 3.04 9.97 5.69
C ASP A 19 2.17 9.40 6.81
N ALA A 20 1.76 8.15 6.65
CA ALA A 20 0.94 7.45 7.62
C ALA A 20 1.67 7.24 8.95
N GLU A 21 3.00 7.19 8.96
CA GLU A 21 3.80 7.04 10.19
C GLU A 21 3.67 8.21 11.15
N ASN A 22 3.48 9.41 10.59
CA ASN A 22 3.47 10.67 11.33
C ASN A 22 2.08 11.37 11.32
N ASP A 23 1.02 10.67 10.90
CA ASP A 23 -0.33 11.24 10.77
C ASP A 23 -1.18 10.98 12.02
N ASP A 24 -1.22 11.95 12.93
CA ASP A 24 -1.99 11.87 14.18
C ASP A 24 -3.51 11.71 13.96
N LEU A 25 -4.03 12.19 12.81
CA LEU A 25 -5.46 12.09 12.51
C LEU A 25 -5.86 10.73 11.92
N LEU A 26 -4.89 9.89 11.53
CA LEU A 26 -5.14 8.69 10.73
C LEU A 26 -6.15 7.75 11.37
N ILE A 27 -6.00 7.49 12.67
CA ILE A 27 -6.83 6.51 13.40
C ILE A 27 -8.27 7.01 13.54
N GLU A 28 -8.45 8.25 13.98
CA GLU A 28 -9.77 8.85 14.19
C GLU A 28 -10.50 9.07 12.85
N ALA A 29 -9.77 9.51 11.82
CA ALA A 29 -10.32 9.76 10.51
C ALA A 29 -10.43 8.51 9.62
N PHE A 30 -10.03 7.33 10.11
CA PHE A 30 -10.01 6.11 9.31
C PHE A 30 -11.41 5.79 8.76
N VAL A 31 -11.49 5.57 7.44
CA VAL A 31 -12.74 5.17 6.77
C VAL A 31 -12.76 3.65 6.65
N LYS A 32 -13.74 3.03 7.30
CA LYS A 32 -14.02 1.60 7.11
C LYS A 32 -14.73 1.40 5.76
N THR A 33 -13.94 1.23 4.71
CA THR A 33 -14.42 0.96 3.35
C THR A 33 -14.97 -0.47 3.23
N GLU A 34 -15.68 -0.78 2.15
CA GLU A 34 -16.11 -2.15 1.87
C GLU A 34 -14.89 -3.07 1.74
N SER A 35 -13.84 -2.57 1.09
CA SER A 35 -12.54 -3.26 1.00
C SER A 35 -11.98 -3.62 2.38
N PHE A 36 -12.03 -2.70 3.36
CA PHE A 36 -11.59 -2.98 4.72
C PHE A 36 -12.47 -4.04 5.42
N HIS A 37 -13.79 -3.97 5.26
CA HIS A 37 -14.70 -4.98 5.80
C HIS A 37 -14.44 -6.37 5.20
N ASN A 38 -14.15 -6.46 3.91
CA ASN A 38 -13.80 -7.70 3.23
C ASN A 38 -12.42 -8.23 3.66
N ILE A 39 -11.46 -7.36 4.00
CA ILE A 39 -10.19 -7.77 4.62
C ILE A 39 -10.44 -8.36 6.00
N LEU A 40 -11.30 -7.75 6.81
CA LEU A 40 -11.63 -8.24 8.16
C LEU A 40 -12.31 -9.61 8.10
N ASN A 41 -13.42 -9.70 7.39
CA ASN A 41 -14.36 -10.81 7.49
C ASN A 41 -14.28 -11.82 6.34
N GLY A 42 -13.62 -11.46 5.24
CA GLY A 42 -13.55 -12.28 4.03
C GLY A 42 -12.32 -13.18 3.96
N PRO A 43 -12.20 -13.97 2.88
CA PRO A 43 -11.08 -14.88 2.62
C PRO A 43 -9.84 -14.17 2.06
N ALA A 44 -9.90 -12.86 1.87
CA ALA A 44 -8.83 -12.07 1.32
C ALA A 44 -7.70 -11.93 2.34
N TRP A 45 -6.51 -12.32 1.91
CA TRP A 45 -5.27 -12.21 2.69
C TRP A 45 -4.17 -11.46 1.93
N LEU A 46 -4.40 -11.12 0.65
CA LEU A 46 -3.51 -10.27 -0.14
C LEU A 46 -4.19 -8.92 -0.42
N VAL A 47 -3.60 -7.84 0.04
CA VAL A 47 -4.09 -6.48 -0.20
C VAL A 47 -3.17 -5.81 -1.20
N LEU A 48 -3.71 -5.49 -2.36
CA LEU A 48 -3.00 -4.87 -3.47
C LEU A 48 -3.32 -3.38 -3.54
N GLY A 49 -2.34 -2.57 -3.95
CA GLY A 49 -2.60 -1.18 -4.31
C GLY A 49 -1.31 -0.39 -4.51
N PRO A 50 -1.33 0.72 -5.27
CA PRO A 50 -0.15 1.53 -5.50
C PRO A 50 0.30 2.28 -4.24
N LYS A 51 1.43 2.98 -4.31
CA LYS A 51 1.90 3.86 -3.21
C LYS A 51 0.84 4.93 -2.92
N GLY A 52 0.59 5.22 -1.64
CA GLY A 52 -0.42 6.20 -1.23
C GLY A 52 -1.88 5.72 -1.23
N SER A 53 -2.18 4.45 -1.58
CA SER A 53 -3.55 3.91 -1.61
C SER A 53 -4.18 3.62 -0.23
N GLY A 54 -3.41 3.75 0.86
CA GLY A 54 -3.87 3.49 2.23
C GLY A 54 -3.57 2.09 2.79
N LYS A 55 -2.64 1.32 2.18
CA LYS A 55 -2.20 0.02 2.72
C LYS A 55 -1.76 0.11 4.19
N SER A 56 -0.83 1.03 4.48
CA SER A 56 -0.28 1.19 5.84
C SER A 56 -1.31 1.68 6.86
N ALA A 57 -2.34 2.42 6.40
CA ALA A 57 -3.44 2.84 7.26
C ALA A 57 -4.24 1.65 7.81
N ILE A 58 -4.35 0.54 7.05
CA ILE A 58 -5.07 -0.67 7.48
C ILE A 58 -4.42 -1.29 8.70
N TYR A 59 -3.11 -1.56 8.63
CA TYR A 59 -2.43 -2.22 9.75
C TYR A 59 -2.32 -1.28 10.96
N LYS A 60 -2.14 0.02 10.75
CA LYS A 60 -2.16 1.03 11.82
C LYS A 60 -3.48 1.05 12.55
N TYR A 61 -4.59 1.07 11.81
CA TYR A 61 -5.92 1.00 12.39
C TYR A 61 -6.10 -0.30 13.18
N LEU A 62 -5.74 -1.46 12.60
CA LEU A 62 -5.79 -2.75 13.30
C LEU A 62 -4.96 -2.76 14.59
N ASN A 63 -3.74 -2.22 14.55
CA ASN A 63 -2.85 -2.07 15.70
C ASN A 63 -3.38 -1.13 16.78
N SER A 64 -4.20 -0.14 16.41
CA SER A 64 -4.81 0.81 17.36
C SER A 64 -6.06 0.26 18.02
N THR A 65 -6.78 -0.64 17.35
CA THR A 65 -8.02 -1.25 17.86
C THR A 65 -7.77 -2.44 18.80
N ARG A 66 -6.74 -2.35 19.66
CA ARG A 66 -6.41 -3.43 20.61
C ARG A 66 -7.53 -3.60 21.62
N ASP A 67 -8.38 -4.59 21.38
CA ASP A 67 -9.19 -5.21 22.41
C ASP A 67 -8.41 -6.39 23.00
N HIS A 68 -8.75 -6.81 24.22
CA HIS A 68 -8.13 -7.96 24.90
C HIS A 68 -8.25 -9.27 24.09
N SER A 69 -9.17 -9.31 23.12
CA SER A 69 -9.42 -10.43 22.22
C SER A 69 -8.72 -10.34 20.85
N THR A 70 -7.95 -9.28 20.57
CA THR A 70 -7.36 -9.05 19.24
C THR A 70 -5.85 -8.83 19.32
N PHE A 71 -5.10 -9.72 18.70
CA PHE A 71 -3.63 -9.71 18.66
C PHE A 71 -3.16 -9.38 17.25
N VAL A 72 -2.29 -8.39 17.11
CA VAL A 72 -1.79 -7.93 15.82
C VAL A 72 -0.27 -7.83 15.88
N ARG A 73 0.39 -8.54 14.97
CA ARG A 73 1.83 -8.43 14.72
C ARG A 73 2.05 -7.87 13.34
N THR A 74 2.72 -6.73 13.26
CA THR A 74 3.11 -6.09 12.00
C THR A 74 4.60 -6.31 11.76
N LEU A 75 4.93 -6.76 10.56
CA LEU A 75 6.26 -7.08 10.10
C LEU A 75 6.58 -6.14 8.94
N LEU A 76 7.47 -5.18 9.21
CA LEU A 76 7.91 -4.18 8.25
C LEU A 76 9.22 -4.65 7.61
N PHE A 77 9.26 -4.68 6.27
CA PHE A 77 10.36 -5.26 5.51
C PHE A 77 11.38 -4.26 4.98
N LYS A 78 11.28 -2.99 5.40
CA LYS A 78 12.22 -1.93 5.02
C LYS A 78 13.66 -2.20 5.42
N GLU A 79 13.89 -2.78 6.60
CA GLU A 79 15.23 -3.13 7.11
C GLU A 79 15.50 -4.64 7.10
N TYR A 80 14.63 -5.42 6.44
CA TYR A 80 14.77 -6.88 6.39
C TYR A 80 16.06 -7.30 5.66
N PRO A 81 16.84 -8.27 6.19
CA PRO A 81 18.11 -8.70 5.59
C PRO A 81 17.87 -9.63 4.40
N TRP A 82 17.37 -9.08 3.29
CA TRP A 82 17.03 -9.83 2.07
C TRP A 82 18.19 -10.67 1.55
N ALA A 83 19.43 -10.18 1.59
CA ALA A 83 20.61 -10.93 1.19
C ALA A 83 20.86 -12.18 2.05
N ALA A 84 20.57 -12.11 3.36
CA ALA A 84 20.67 -13.25 4.25
C ALA A 84 19.57 -14.29 3.96
N HIS A 85 18.37 -13.82 3.60
CA HIS A 85 17.27 -14.69 3.16
C HIS A 85 17.59 -15.36 1.82
N GLU A 86 18.10 -14.59 0.88
CA GLU A 86 18.50 -15.08 -0.44
C GLU A 86 19.51 -16.23 -0.32
N ALA A 87 20.47 -16.13 0.61
CA ALA A 87 21.43 -17.19 0.89
C ALA A 87 20.80 -18.51 1.41
N LEU A 88 19.54 -18.50 1.85
CA LEU A 88 18.78 -19.69 2.27
C LEU A 88 18.17 -20.45 1.08
N GLY A 89 17.94 -19.75 -0.02
CA GLY A 89 17.43 -20.34 -1.24
C GLY A 89 18.54 -21.11 -1.95
N THR A 90 18.59 -22.43 -1.76
CA THR A 90 19.27 -23.27 -2.75
C THR A 90 18.58 -23.08 -4.11
N SER A 91 19.23 -23.42 -5.22
CA SER A 91 18.78 -23.20 -6.61
C SER A 91 17.39 -23.74 -7.00
N ASP A 92 16.61 -24.25 -6.06
CA ASP A 92 15.27 -24.79 -6.20
C ASP A 92 14.23 -23.80 -5.65
N THR A 93 13.22 -23.47 -6.46
CA THR A 93 12.16 -22.49 -6.15
C THR A 93 11.41 -22.82 -4.85
N TYR A 94 11.36 -24.10 -4.46
CA TYR A 94 10.73 -24.56 -3.22
C TYR A 94 11.45 -24.14 -1.93
N ALA A 95 12.75 -23.80 -2.00
CA ALA A 95 13.54 -23.43 -0.83
C ALA A 95 13.02 -22.14 -0.17
N TYR A 96 12.58 -21.16 -0.95
CA TYR A 96 12.05 -19.92 -0.41
C TYR A 96 10.71 -20.13 0.30
N THR A 97 9.80 -20.92 -0.25
CA THR A 97 8.52 -21.22 0.41
C THR A 97 8.73 -21.87 1.78
N ALA A 98 9.64 -22.85 1.87
CA ALA A 98 9.94 -23.52 3.13
C ALA A 98 10.59 -22.60 4.17
N SER A 99 11.44 -21.65 3.73
CA SER A 99 12.00 -20.62 4.62
C SER A 99 10.93 -19.67 5.17
N TRP A 100 9.94 -19.29 4.36
CA TRP A 100 8.79 -18.50 4.81
C TRP A 100 7.86 -19.29 5.71
N ASP A 101 7.68 -20.59 5.46
CA ASP A 101 6.91 -21.45 6.35
C ASP A 101 7.51 -21.46 7.75
N TYR A 102 8.83 -21.62 7.84
CA TYR A 102 9.55 -21.55 9.11
C TYR A 102 9.37 -20.18 9.78
N PHE A 103 9.55 -19.09 9.03
CA PHE A 103 9.36 -17.74 9.54
C PHE A 103 7.94 -17.51 10.09
N ASN A 104 6.92 -17.96 9.36
CA ASN A 104 5.52 -17.87 9.75
C ASN A 104 5.21 -18.68 11.02
N VAL A 105 5.81 -19.86 11.17
CA VAL A 105 5.71 -20.67 12.39
C VAL A 105 6.30 -19.92 13.59
N LEU A 106 7.42 -19.23 13.44
CA LEU A 106 7.96 -18.39 14.50
C LEU A 106 7.01 -17.26 14.90
N GLN A 107 6.30 -16.66 13.95
CA GLN A 107 5.30 -15.63 14.27
C GLN A 107 4.11 -16.21 15.05
N LEU A 108 3.66 -17.42 14.69
CA LEU A 108 2.61 -18.12 15.45
C LEU A 108 3.06 -18.45 16.87
N MET A 109 4.30 -18.92 17.05
CA MET A 109 4.86 -19.17 18.37
C MET A 109 4.85 -17.90 19.24
N GLN A 110 5.21 -16.75 18.67
CA GLN A 110 5.15 -15.47 19.40
C GLN A 110 3.71 -15.10 19.79
N LEU A 111 2.73 -15.34 18.91
CA LEU A 111 1.31 -15.13 19.25
C LEU A 111 0.84 -16.05 20.39
N VAL A 112 1.23 -17.32 20.39
CA VAL A 112 0.90 -18.26 21.47
C VAL A 112 1.49 -17.80 22.81
N VAL A 113 2.68 -17.20 22.80
CA VAL A 113 3.31 -16.66 24.02
C VAL A 113 2.69 -15.34 24.47
N GLU A 114 2.26 -14.50 23.52
CA GLU A 114 1.63 -13.21 23.79
C GLU A 114 0.21 -13.35 24.33
N ASP A 115 -0.57 -14.30 23.82
CA ASP A 115 -1.90 -14.58 24.33
C ASP A 115 -1.84 -15.46 25.58
N GLN A 116 -1.89 -14.82 26.74
CA GLN A 116 -1.92 -15.50 28.04
C GLN A 116 -3.13 -16.43 28.22
N SER A 117 -4.21 -16.25 27.45
CA SER A 117 -5.37 -17.15 27.46
C SER A 117 -5.17 -18.40 26.58
N ALA A 118 -4.20 -18.36 25.65
CA ALA A 118 -3.78 -19.51 24.85
C ALA A 118 -2.96 -20.54 25.67
N ALA A 119 -2.67 -20.25 26.94
CA ALA A 119 -1.92 -21.11 27.86
C ALA A 119 -2.69 -22.36 28.34
N THR A 120 -3.57 -22.94 27.52
CA THR A 120 -4.19 -24.25 27.79
C THR A 120 -3.19 -25.40 27.68
N ASP A 121 -2.05 -25.19 27.01
CA ASP A 121 -0.96 -26.15 26.86
C ASP A 121 0.33 -25.59 27.49
N ALA A 122 0.46 -25.73 28.82
CA ALA A 122 1.57 -25.17 29.60
C ALA A 122 2.94 -25.73 29.16
N ASP A 123 2.99 -26.98 28.71
CA ASP A 123 4.23 -27.61 28.24
C ASP A 123 4.67 -27.03 26.90
N LEU A 124 3.74 -26.83 25.96
CA LEU A 124 4.03 -26.15 24.69
C LEU A 124 4.51 -24.72 24.93
N TYR A 125 3.82 -23.96 25.79
CA TYR A 125 4.22 -22.59 26.13
C TYR A 125 5.65 -22.55 26.68
N LYS A 126 5.96 -23.38 27.68
CA LYS A 126 7.29 -23.44 28.29
C LYS A 126 8.37 -23.85 27.29
N THR A 127 8.03 -24.75 26.37
CA THR A 127 8.92 -25.19 25.28
C THR A 127 9.22 -24.03 24.33
N ILE A 128 8.19 -23.28 23.91
CA ILE A 128 8.35 -22.09 23.05
C ILE A 128 9.17 -21.01 23.77
N GLU A 129 8.88 -20.73 25.04
CA GLU A 129 9.63 -19.77 25.84
C GLU A 129 11.11 -20.16 25.92
N THR A 130 11.39 -21.44 26.22
CA THR A 130 12.77 -21.95 26.31
C THR A 130 13.48 -21.84 24.95
N PHE A 131 12.78 -22.15 23.85
CA PHE A 131 13.32 -22.04 22.50
C PHE A 131 13.77 -20.60 22.19
N PHE A 132 12.88 -19.63 22.39
CA PHE A 132 13.16 -18.23 22.12
C PHE A 132 14.28 -17.68 23.02
N ARG A 133 14.24 -17.98 24.33
CA ARG A 133 15.28 -17.54 25.27
C ARG A 133 16.64 -18.16 24.98
N THR A 134 16.70 -19.42 24.56
CA THR A 134 17.97 -20.10 24.26
C THR A 134 18.59 -19.58 22.96
N ASN A 135 17.78 -19.36 21.93
CA ASN A 135 18.28 -18.91 20.62
C ASN A 135 18.59 -17.41 20.59
N TRP A 136 17.74 -16.56 21.17
CA TRP A 136 17.84 -15.10 20.97
C TRP A 136 17.72 -14.27 22.24
N LEU A 137 17.60 -14.89 23.42
CA LEU A 137 17.46 -14.21 24.73
C LEU A 137 16.22 -13.31 24.84
N THR A 138 15.27 -13.42 23.90
CA THR A 138 14.02 -12.64 23.86
C THR A 138 12.88 -13.50 23.31
N LEU A 139 11.65 -13.26 23.78
CA LEU A 139 10.42 -13.89 23.29
C LEU A 139 9.88 -13.24 22.02
N SER A 140 10.41 -12.07 21.65
CA SER A 140 9.95 -11.31 20.48
C SER A 140 11.15 -10.85 19.65
N PRO A 141 11.93 -11.79 19.07
CA PRO A 141 13.03 -11.41 18.20
C PRO A 141 12.52 -10.67 16.97
N ALA A 142 13.24 -9.60 16.60
CA ALA A 142 13.00 -8.89 15.35
C ALA A 142 13.19 -9.85 14.14
N PRO A 143 12.49 -9.62 13.01
CA PRO A 143 12.60 -10.46 11.81
C PRO A 143 14.04 -10.69 11.34
N GLU A 144 14.90 -9.70 11.49
CA GLU A 144 16.30 -9.74 11.06
C GLU A 144 17.13 -10.78 11.82
N ILE A 145 16.80 -10.99 13.09
CA ILE A 145 17.53 -11.87 14.02
C ILE A 145 17.24 -13.35 13.72
N ILE A 146 16.10 -13.63 13.09
CA ILE A 146 15.64 -15.00 12.76
C ILE A 146 16.54 -15.68 11.73
N THR A 147 17.25 -14.89 10.90
CA THR A 147 18.20 -15.41 9.91
C THR A 147 19.52 -15.91 10.53
N ARG A 148 19.75 -15.65 11.82
CA ARG A 148 20.96 -16.08 12.54
C ARG A 148 20.89 -17.57 12.89
N LYS A 149 22.05 -18.16 13.12
CA LYS A 149 22.17 -19.58 13.46
C LYS A 149 21.53 -19.88 14.83
N GLN A 150 21.05 -21.11 14.98
CA GLN A 150 20.27 -21.53 16.15
C GLN A 150 21.03 -22.56 17.00
N LYS A 151 20.83 -22.46 18.32
CA LYS A 151 21.41 -23.36 19.32
C LYS A 151 20.47 -24.53 19.62
N VAL A 152 19.16 -24.28 19.59
CA VAL A 152 18.11 -25.27 19.79
C VAL A 152 17.11 -25.23 18.66
N VAL A 153 16.56 -26.39 18.32
CA VAL A 153 15.55 -26.55 17.26
C VAL A 153 14.36 -27.37 17.77
N PHE A 154 13.17 -27.11 17.25
CA PHE A 154 12.01 -27.96 17.49
C PHE A 154 12.15 -29.27 16.74
N ALA A 155 11.92 -30.40 17.39
CA ALA A 155 11.75 -31.68 16.71
C ALA A 155 10.57 -32.46 17.28
N PRO A 156 9.94 -33.33 16.47
CA PRO A 156 8.79 -34.10 16.88
C PRO A 156 9.20 -35.16 17.90
N GLU A 157 8.31 -35.45 18.85
CA GLU A 157 8.45 -36.55 19.80
C GLU A 157 7.08 -37.23 20.00
N ALA A 158 7.07 -38.44 20.56
CA ALA A 158 5.85 -39.12 20.95
C ALA A 158 4.99 -38.22 21.86
N GLY A 159 3.84 -37.77 21.35
CA GLY A 159 2.88 -36.94 22.09
C GLY A 159 3.09 -35.43 21.97
N GLY A 160 4.07 -34.93 21.20
CA GLY A 160 4.27 -33.49 21.02
C GLY A 160 5.58 -33.10 20.35
N PHE A 161 6.23 -32.06 20.89
CA PHE A 161 7.50 -31.53 20.39
C PHE A 161 8.47 -31.30 21.54
N LYS A 162 9.76 -31.49 21.28
CA LYS A 162 10.86 -31.14 22.20
C LYS A 162 11.91 -30.28 21.53
N LEU A 163 12.74 -29.66 22.37
CA LEU A 163 13.93 -28.94 21.93
C LEU A 163 15.12 -29.88 21.87
N PHE A 164 15.82 -29.84 20.76
CA PHE A 164 17.08 -30.55 20.57
C PHE A 164 18.23 -29.55 20.52
N ASN A 165 19.26 -29.80 21.34
CA ASN A 165 20.52 -29.06 21.26
C ASN A 165 21.24 -29.44 19.98
N VAL A 166 21.78 -28.42 19.33
CA VAL A 166 22.60 -28.56 18.14
C VAL A 166 24.05 -28.44 18.56
N ASP A 167 24.66 -29.56 18.98
CA ASP A 167 26.07 -29.59 19.40
C ASP A 167 27.01 -29.75 18.20
N SER A 168 28.03 -28.88 18.17
CA SER A 168 29.08 -28.69 17.16
C SER A 168 28.64 -27.99 15.85
N ASN A 169 28.93 -26.68 15.79
CA ASN A 169 28.66 -25.75 14.69
C ASN A 169 27.18 -25.51 14.39
N GLU A 170 26.52 -24.73 15.26
CA GLU A 170 25.34 -23.89 15.00
C GLU A 170 24.70 -24.07 13.59
N ILE A 171 23.54 -24.73 13.52
CA ILE A 171 22.85 -25.03 12.25
C ILE A 171 22.43 -23.73 11.56
N GLY A 172 22.78 -23.62 10.27
CA GLY A 172 22.29 -22.57 9.40
C GLY A 172 20.83 -22.78 9.02
N LEU A 173 20.10 -21.69 8.77
CA LEU A 173 18.66 -21.72 8.50
C LEU A 173 18.30 -22.53 7.23
N SER A 174 19.18 -22.66 6.24
CA SER A 174 18.96 -23.56 5.08
C SER A 174 18.83 -25.04 5.49
N ASP A 175 19.74 -25.53 6.33
CA ASP A 175 19.71 -26.93 6.78
C ASP A 175 18.56 -27.15 7.75
N LEU A 176 18.26 -26.15 8.59
CA LEU A 176 17.08 -26.16 9.43
C LEU A 176 15.79 -26.31 8.63
N VAL A 177 15.63 -25.51 7.58
CA VAL A 177 14.43 -25.54 6.72
C VAL A 177 14.26 -26.91 6.07
N LYS A 178 15.35 -27.52 5.58
CA LYS A 178 15.32 -28.89 5.03
C LYS A 178 14.88 -29.91 6.08
N THR A 179 15.49 -29.89 7.26
CA THR A 179 15.21 -30.83 8.36
C THR A 179 13.80 -30.65 8.91
N LEU A 180 13.34 -29.41 9.08
CA LEU A 180 12.05 -29.10 9.70
C LEU A 180 10.88 -29.16 8.73
N SER A 181 11.10 -29.11 7.41
CA SER A 181 10.01 -29.08 6.41
C SER A 181 8.91 -30.13 6.65
N PHE A 182 9.29 -31.34 7.09
CA PHE A 182 8.36 -32.42 7.43
C PHE A 182 7.58 -32.19 8.74
N VAL A 183 8.15 -31.44 9.67
CA VAL A 183 7.64 -31.16 11.03
C VAL A 183 6.79 -29.88 11.06
N LEU A 184 7.09 -28.92 10.16
CA LEU A 184 6.47 -27.60 10.18
C LEU A 184 4.96 -27.65 10.06
N LYS A 185 4.40 -28.60 9.29
CA LYS A 185 2.96 -28.75 9.18
C LYS A 185 2.32 -29.10 10.53
N ASP A 186 2.78 -30.16 11.18
CA ASP A 186 2.21 -30.63 12.44
C ASP A 186 2.38 -29.60 13.55
N LEU A 187 3.53 -28.94 13.58
CA LEU A 187 3.80 -27.85 14.51
C LEU A 187 2.89 -26.65 14.27
N THR A 188 2.66 -26.27 13.01
CA THR A 188 1.72 -25.19 12.66
C THR A 188 0.31 -25.51 13.16
N VAL A 189 -0.19 -26.72 12.89
CA VAL A 189 -1.52 -27.15 13.33
C VAL A 189 -1.62 -27.10 14.86
N ARG A 190 -0.62 -27.64 15.58
CA ARG A 190 -0.61 -27.61 17.05
C ARG A 190 -0.59 -26.18 17.61
N LEU A 191 0.19 -25.27 17.01
CA LEU A 191 0.23 -23.87 17.42
C LEU A 191 -1.13 -23.18 17.20
N LEU A 192 -1.78 -23.42 16.06
CA LEU A 192 -3.12 -22.90 15.77
C LEU A 192 -4.15 -23.44 16.77
N GLU A 193 -4.08 -24.73 17.11
CA GLU A 193 -4.96 -25.36 18.09
C GLU A 193 -4.77 -24.81 19.51
N ALA A 194 -3.57 -24.34 19.86
CA ALA A 194 -3.26 -23.77 21.16
C ALA A 194 -3.81 -22.34 21.36
N LEU A 195 -3.97 -21.56 20.28
CA LEU A 195 -4.54 -20.21 20.36
C LEU A 195 -5.98 -20.25 20.92
N ASN A 196 -6.47 -19.16 21.50
CA ASN A 196 -7.87 -19.06 21.94
C ASN A 196 -8.84 -18.98 20.73
N ARG A 197 -10.01 -19.67 20.80
CA ARG A 197 -11.03 -19.71 19.74
C ARG A 197 -11.78 -18.39 19.58
N ASP A 198 -11.96 -17.66 20.66
CA ASP A 198 -12.76 -16.44 20.71
C ASP A 198 -11.95 -15.19 20.37
N HIS A 199 -10.64 -15.35 20.20
CA HIS A 199 -9.70 -14.29 19.86
C HIS A 199 -9.42 -14.22 18.36
N ARG A 200 -8.97 -13.06 17.91
CA ARG A 200 -8.57 -12.79 16.51
C ARG A 200 -7.09 -12.45 16.45
N TYR A 201 -6.39 -13.04 15.49
CA TYR A 201 -4.94 -12.90 15.34
C TYR A 201 -4.58 -12.47 13.94
N TRP A 202 -3.66 -11.51 13.85
CA TRP A 202 -3.19 -10.93 12.61
C TRP A 202 -1.67 -10.97 12.55
N ILE A 203 -1.12 -11.49 11.46
CA ILE A 203 0.30 -11.39 11.13
C ILE A 203 0.37 -10.64 9.80
N ILE A 204 0.83 -9.40 9.83
CA ILE A 204 0.74 -8.48 8.70
C ILE A 204 2.13 -8.21 8.13
N PHE A 205 2.30 -8.38 6.83
CA PHE A 205 3.52 -8.09 6.08
C PHE A 205 3.32 -6.79 5.30
N ASP A 206 4.15 -5.77 5.52
CA ASP A 206 4.16 -4.51 4.74
C ASP A 206 5.59 -4.10 4.35
N GLU A 207 5.71 -3.10 3.48
CA GLU A 207 6.99 -2.55 2.99
C GLU A 207 7.86 -3.57 2.24
N LEU A 208 7.21 -4.54 1.58
CA LEU A 208 7.83 -5.55 0.71
C LEU A 208 8.34 -4.97 -0.64
N ASP A 209 8.36 -3.65 -0.80
CA ASP A 209 8.82 -2.96 -2.01
C ASP A 209 10.22 -2.36 -1.87
N HIS A 210 10.74 -2.22 -0.65
CA HIS A 210 12.01 -1.54 -0.37
C HIS A 210 13.26 -2.21 -0.95
N GLY A 211 13.19 -3.48 -1.38
CA GLY A 211 14.25 -4.23 -2.04
C GLY A 211 13.93 -4.62 -3.49
N PHE A 212 12.79 -4.21 -4.03
CA PHE A 212 12.33 -4.69 -5.33
C PHE A 212 13.08 -4.04 -6.51
N ASP A 213 13.69 -4.88 -7.35
CA ASP A 213 14.06 -4.60 -8.72
C ASP A 213 13.39 -5.64 -9.62
N ALA A 214 12.59 -5.19 -10.59
CA ALA A 214 11.88 -6.08 -11.52
C ALA A 214 12.84 -7.00 -12.33
N GLY A 215 14.12 -6.64 -12.44
CA GLY A 215 15.15 -7.44 -13.07
C GLY A 215 15.76 -8.54 -12.20
N GLU A 216 15.49 -8.57 -10.89
CA GLU A 216 16.07 -9.55 -9.96
C GLU A 216 15.16 -10.77 -9.79
N SER A 217 15.48 -11.85 -10.53
CA SER A 217 14.70 -13.10 -10.50
C SER A 217 14.59 -13.74 -9.11
N ARG A 218 15.61 -13.54 -8.25
CA ARG A 218 15.64 -14.11 -6.90
C ARG A 218 14.72 -13.38 -5.93
N TYR A 219 14.64 -12.05 -6.00
CA TYR A 219 13.68 -11.30 -5.20
C TYR A 219 12.24 -11.70 -5.55
N ASN A 220 11.95 -11.82 -6.85
CA ASN A 220 10.66 -12.32 -7.32
C ASN A 220 10.36 -13.72 -6.77
N ALA A 221 11.33 -14.63 -6.79
CA ALA A 221 11.17 -15.97 -6.22
C ALA A 221 10.91 -15.95 -4.71
N MET A 222 11.57 -15.06 -3.95
CA MET A 222 11.31 -14.86 -2.52
C MET A 222 9.89 -14.37 -2.26
N LEU A 223 9.41 -13.37 -3.00
CA LEU A 223 8.03 -12.88 -2.88
C LEU A 223 7.01 -13.96 -3.26
N ILE A 224 7.27 -14.74 -4.32
CA ILE A 224 6.44 -15.88 -4.69
C ILE A 224 6.37 -16.90 -3.55
N GLY A 225 7.52 -17.23 -2.95
CA GLY A 225 7.59 -18.11 -1.79
C GLY A 225 6.78 -17.60 -0.59
N LEU A 226 6.81 -16.29 -0.33
CA LEU A 226 6.02 -15.66 0.72
C LEU A 226 4.52 -15.83 0.44
N LEU A 227 4.08 -15.50 -0.77
CA LEU A 227 2.66 -15.61 -1.15
C LEU A 227 2.14 -17.05 -1.07
N GLN A 228 2.97 -18.03 -1.47
CA GLN A 228 2.63 -19.45 -1.34
C GLN A 228 2.55 -19.89 0.12
N SER A 229 3.51 -19.49 0.95
CA SER A 229 3.54 -19.80 2.38
C SER A 229 2.34 -19.18 3.11
N VAL A 230 2.07 -17.89 2.89
CA VAL A 230 0.93 -17.18 3.48
C VAL A 230 -0.40 -17.82 3.08
N ARG A 231 -0.55 -18.23 1.81
CA ARG A 231 -1.74 -18.97 1.37
C ARG A 231 -1.93 -20.24 2.19
N LYS A 232 -0.89 -21.06 2.28
CA LYS A 232 -0.87 -22.32 3.04
C LYS A 232 -1.20 -22.09 4.52
N MET A 233 -0.64 -21.05 5.15
CA MET A 233 -0.91 -20.72 6.55
C MET A 233 -2.37 -20.30 6.80
N ASN A 234 -2.96 -19.51 5.90
CA ASN A 234 -4.37 -19.15 5.98
C ASN A 234 -5.31 -20.35 5.69
N GLU A 235 -4.90 -21.30 4.85
CA GLU A 235 -5.62 -22.57 4.64
C GLU A 235 -5.60 -23.41 5.93
N TYR A 236 -4.45 -23.57 6.59
CA TYR A 236 -4.37 -24.27 7.88
C TYR A 236 -5.19 -23.61 8.99
N ALA A 237 -5.14 -22.28 9.12
CA ALA A 237 -5.95 -21.56 10.10
C ALA A 237 -7.45 -21.82 9.90
N ARG A 238 -7.90 -21.84 8.64
CA ARG A 238 -9.29 -22.14 8.27
C ARG A 238 -9.67 -23.57 8.60
N ASP A 239 -8.83 -24.54 8.24
CA ASP A 239 -9.11 -25.97 8.43
C ASP A 239 -9.21 -26.32 9.93
N VAL A 240 -8.40 -25.70 10.78
CA VAL A 240 -8.46 -25.83 12.25
C VAL A 240 -9.61 -25.01 12.86
N GLY A 241 -10.22 -24.09 12.10
CA GLY A 241 -11.32 -23.25 12.57
C GLY A 241 -10.87 -22.14 13.52
N ARG A 242 -9.69 -21.54 13.28
CA ARG A 242 -9.08 -20.50 14.11
C ARG A 242 -9.08 -19.16 13.39
N SER A 243 -9.37 -18.08 14.11
CA SER A 243 -9.41 -16.72 13.55
C SER A 243 -8.00 -16.12 13.45
N VAL A 244 -7.13 -16.76 12.67
CA VAL A 244 -5.77 -16.31 12.37
C VAL A 244 -5.67 -15.92 10.91
N LYS A 245 -5.22 -14.70 10.63
CA LYS A 245 -5.04 -14.21 9.27
C LYS A 245 -3.62 -13.69 9.06
N PHE A 246 -2.92 -14.32 8.12
CA PHE A 246 -1.65 -13.81 7.62
C PHE A 246 -1.96 -12.88 6.46
N LEU A 247 -1.76 -11.57 6.62
CA LEU A 247 -2.16 -10.54 5.67
C LEU A 247 -0.93 -9.95 4.98
N VAL A 248 -0.86 -9.99 3.65
CA VAL A 248 0.22 -9.40 2.86
C VAL A 248 -0.27 -8.11 2.23
N LEU A 249 0.39 -6.99 2.53
CA LEU A 249 0.19 -5.71 1.88
C LEU A 249 1.27 -5.56 0.79
N LEU A 250 0.85 -5.55 -0.47
CA LEU A 250 1.79 -5.55 -1.60
C LEU A 250 1.41 -4.50 -2.64
N ARG A 251 2.40 -3.91 -3.28
CA ARG A 251 2.14 -3.04 -4.42
C ARG A 251 1.58 -3.83 -5.59
N SER A 252 0.61 -3.24 -6.30
CA SER A 252 -0.06 -3.89 -7.42
C SER A 252 0.85 -4.12 -8.63
N ASP A 253 1.77 -3.19 -8.90
CA ASP A 253 2.78 -3.31 -9.96
C ASP A 253 3.77 -4.46 -9.70
N ILE A 254 4.26 -4.60 -8.46
CA ILE A 254 5.08 -5.73 -8.04
C ILE A 254 4.33 -7.05 -8.26
N PHE A 255 3.10 -7.17 -7.75
CA PHE A 255 2.30 -8.39 -7.95
C PHE A 255 2.07 -8.71 -9.43
N ASN A 256 1.88 -7.68 -10.28
CA ASN A 256 1.63 -7.87 -11.70
C ASN A 256 2.84 -8.49 -12.43
N VAL A 257 4.07 -8.20 -12.04
CA VAL A 257 5.27 -8.78 -12.68
C VAL A 257 5.61 -10.20 -12.20
N LEU A 258 5.11 -10.64 -11.03
CA LEU A 258 5.42 -11.98 -10.51
C LEU A 258 4.81 -13.07 -11.40
N GLU A 259 5.58 -14.09 -11.76
CA GLU A 259 5.09 -15.21 -12.59
C GLU A 259 5.14 -16.52 -11.80
N PHE A 260 3.96 -17.07 -11.47
CA PHE A 260 3.86 -18.30 -10.70
C PHE A 260 2.51 -19.00 -10.89
N GLY A 261 2.46 -20.31 -10.62
CA GLY A 261 1.23 -21.11 -10.63
C GLY A 261 0.19 -20.55 -9.65
N ASP A 262 -1.10 -20.72 -9.96
CA ASP A 262 -2.23 -20.23 -9.17
C ASP A 262 -2.34 -18.71 -8.98
N LYS A 263 -1.48 -17.88 -9.58
CA LYS A 263 -1.56 -16.40 -9.47
C LYS A 263 -2.98 -15.86 -9.75
N ASN A 264 -3.63 -16.36 -10.80
CA ASN A 264 -5.00 -15.95 -11.15
C ASN A 264 -6.02 -16.36 -10.08
N LYS A 265 -5.87 -17.56 -9.50
CA LYS A 265 -6.72 -18.04 -8.41
C LYS A 265 -6.56 -17.15 -7.17
N ILE A 266 -5.32 -16.83 -6.79
CA ILE A 266 -5.03 -15.91 -5.67
C ILE A 266 -5.60 -14.53 -5.95
N ARG A 267 -5.39 -13.98 -7.15
CA ARG A 267 -5.93 -12.67 -7.55
C ARG A 267 -7.46 -12.63 -7.44
N MET A 268 -8.16 -13.68 -7.85
CA MET A 268 -9.62 -13.70 -7.86
C MET A 268 -10.25 -14.03 -6.50
N SER A 269 -9.67 -14.96 -5.73
CA SER A 269 -10.31 -15.51 -4.53
C SER A 269 -9.74 -14.99 -3.21
N ASN A 270 -8.52 -14.46 -3.23
CA ASN A 270 -7.78 -14.13 -2.01
C ASN A 270 -7.17 -12.73 -2.00
N SER A 271 -7.40 -11.93 -3.04
CA SER A 271 -6.87 -10.58 -3.12
C SER A 271 -7.96 -9.51 -3.11
N ILE A 272 -7.65 -8.37 -2.51
CA ILE A 272 -8.45 -7.14 -2.59
C ILE A 272 -7.53 -6.04 -3.08
N THR A 273 -7.92 -5.36 -4.15
CA THR A 273 -7.22 -4.16 -4.63
C THR A 273 -7.89 -2.93 -4.03
N LEU A 274 -7.13 -2.18 -3.22
CA LEU A 274 -7.59 -0.92 -2.64
C LEU A 274 -7.83 0.09 -3.75
N ARG A 275 -9.03 0.66 -3.76
CA ARG A 275 -9.44 1.72 -4.67
C ARG A 275 -10.25 2.74 -3.91
N TRP A 276 -10.12 3.98 -4.32
CA TRP A 276 -10.89 5.10 -3.82
C TRP A 276 -11.67 5.72 -4.98
N SER A 277 -12.76 6.39 -4.64
CA SER A 277 -13.68 6.95 -5.62
C SER A 277 -13.83 8.46 -5.44
N ASP A 278 -13.96 9.12 -6.57
CA ASP A 278 -14.46 10.48 -6.76
C ASP A 278 -15.99 10.60 -6.64
N LYS A 279 -16.71 9.49 -6.45
CA LYS A 279 -18.15 9.51 -6.20
C LYS A 279 -18.41 9.74 -4.72
N GLU A 280 -19.25 10.72 -4.41
CA GLU A 280 -19.54 11.13 -3.03
C GLU A 280 -20.33 10.07 -2.24
N ASP A 281 -21.19 9.31 -2.92
CA ASP A 281 -22.05 8.28 -2.35
C ASP A 281 -21.38 6.90 -2.21
N SER A 282 -20.17 6.75 -2.74
CA SER A 282 -19.41 5.50 -2.67
C SER A 282 -18.91 5.19 -1.24
N PRO A 283 -18.92 3.92 -0.79
CA PRO A 283 -18.24 3.52 0.44
C PRO A 283 -16.74 3.83 0.45
N GLU A 284 -16.13 3.91 -0.73
CA GLU A 284 -14.73 4.24 -1.02
C GLU A 284 -14.52 5.73 -1.35
N SER A 285 -15.49 6.60 -1.03
CA SER A 285 -15.40 8.03 -1.36
C SER A 285 -14.22 8.72 -0.70
N LEU A 286 -13.40 9.42 -1.49
CA LEU A 286 -12.38 10.34 -0.97
C LEU A 286 -12.99 11.53 -0.22
N LYS A 287 -14.21 11.95 -0.57
CA LYS A 287 -14.90 13.03 0.14
C LYS A 287 -15.15 12.61 1.59
N ARG A 288 -15.66 11.40 1.79
CA ARG A 288 -15.88 10.81 3.12
C ARG A 288 -14.60 10.73 3.96
N LEU A 289 -13.47 10.40 3.33
CA LEU A 289 -12.16 10.44 4.00
C LEU A 289 -11.82 11.85 4.47
N MET A 290 -11.94 12.84 3.59
CA MET A 290 -11.61 14.23 3.92
C MET A 290 -12.56 14.82 4.96
N GLU A 291 -13.87 14.51 4.88
CA GLU A 291 -14.87 14.92 5.88
C GLU A 291 -14.57 14.35 7.26
N ARG A 292 -14.17 13.07 7.35
CA ARG A 292 -13.71 12.48 8.60
C ARG A 292 -12.48 13.18 9.16
N ARG A 293 -11.54 13.58 8.29
CA ARG A 293 -10.35 14.35 8.70
C ARG A 293 -10.72 15.75 9.20
N ILE A 294 -11.69 16.42 8.57
CA ILE A 294 -12.20 17.72 9.04
C ILE A 294 -12.81 17.59 10.44
N ILE A 295 -13.66 16.58 10.65
CA ILE A 295 -14.29 16.32 11.94
C ILE A 295 -13.23 16.02 13.00
N ALA A 296 -12.32 15.08 12.74
CA ALA A 296 -11.26 14.69 13.67
C ALA A 296 -10.34 15.87 14.02
N SER A 297 -9.99 16.68 13.01
CA SER A 297 -9.12 17.84 13.23
C SER A 297 -9.74 18.92 14.11
N LEU A 298 -11.04 19.17 13.97
CA LEU A 298 -11.72 20.18 14.77
C LEU A 298 -12.16 19.63 16.14
N GLY A 299 -12.30 18.31 16.28
CA GLY A 299 -12.66 17.64 17.53
C GLY A 299 -13.91 18.24 18.15
N GLU A 300 -13.83 18.62 19.43
CA GLU A 300 -14.93 19.27 20.16
C GLU A 300 -15.32 20.64 19.59
N GLN A 301 -14.44 21.29 18.81
CA GLN A 301 -14.73 22.57 18.16
C GLN A 301 -15.51 22.40 16.85
N PHE A 302 -15.76 21.17 16.39
CA PHE A 302 -16.55 20.92 15.18
C PHE A 302 -18.01 21.40 15.37
N PRO A 303 -18.53 22.30 14.53
CA PRO A 303 -19.91 22.76 14.69
C PRO A 303 -20.91 21.69 14.23
N GLU A 304 -21.74 21.21 15.17
CA GLU A 304 -22.68 20.10 14.93
C GLU A 304 -23.68 20.36 13.78
N SER A 305 -24.00 21.63 13.50
CA SER A 305 -24.87 22.02 12.37
C SER A 305 -24.30 21.63 10.99
N TRP A 306 -23.00 21.32 10.90
CA TRP A 306 -22.31 20.94 9.67
C TRP A 306 -22.07 19.44 9.55
N ARG A 307 -22.60 18.62 10.47
CA ARG A 307 -22.31 17.18 10.48
C ARG A 307 -22.79 16.43 9.23
N SER A 308 -23.79 16.96 8.53
CA SER A 308 -24.28 16.41 7.26
C SER A 308 -23.46 16.81 6.03
N ASP A 309 -22.65 17.87 6.13
CA ASP A 309 -21.78 18.34 5.04
C ASP A 309 -20.50 18.99 5.59
N PRO A 310 -19.59 18.21 6.22
CA PRO A 310 -18.35 18.74 6.78
C PRO A 310 -17.45 19.36 5.70
N TRP A 311 -17.56 18.91 4.45
CA TRP A 311 -16.78 19.43 3.34
C TRP A 311 -17.09 20.91 3.09
N SER A 312 -18.36 21.27 2.95
CA SER A 312 -18.78 22.66 2.67
C SER A 312 -18.59 23.63 3.84
N LEU A 313 -18.30 23.13 5.05
CA LEU A 313 -17.84 23.96 6.17
C LEU A 313 -16.50 24.61 5.85
N VAL A 314 -15.59 23.83 5.24
CA VAL A 314 -14.19 24.20 4.97
C VAL A 314 -14.00 24.71 3.55
N PHE A 315 -14.63 24.08 2.56
CA PHE A 315 -14.53 24.43 1.14
C PHE A 315 -15.76 25.24 0.73
N ASP A 316 -15.56 26.42 0.13
CA ASP A 316 -16.65 27.33 -0.21
C ASP A 316 -17.43 26.89 -1.46
N GLU A 317 -18.31 25.89 -1.34
CA GLU A 317 -19.12 25.38 -2.46
C GLU A 317 -20.24 26.33 -2.93
N THR A 318 -20.28 27.59 -2.46
CA THR A 318 -21.21 28.61 -2.98
C THR A 318 -20.82 29.11 -4.38
N GLN A 319 -19.56 28.89 -4.77
CA GLN A 319 -19.01 29.22 -6.09
C GLN A 319 -18.44 27.97 -6.74
N GLU A 320 -18.87 27.68 -7.97
CA GLU A 320 -18.39 26.54 -8.74
C GLU A 320 -16.98 26.77 -9.30
N MET A 321 -16.21 25.69 -9.42
CA MET A 321 -14.96 25.69 -10.19
C MET A 321 -15.25 25.71 -11.70
N PRO A 322 -14.29 26.11 -12.55
CA PRO A 322 -14.48 26.13 -14.01
C PRO A 322 -15.04 24.80 -14.53
N GLY A 323 -16.07 24.86 -15.38
CA GLY A 323 -16.76 23.68 -15.89
C GLY A 323 -17.91 23.17 -15.00
N ARG A 324 -18.46 24.01 -14.11
CA ARG A 324 -19.56 23.68 -13.19
C ARG A 324 -19.24 22.51 -12.26
N ARG A 325 -18.02 22.51 -11.73
CA ARG A 325 -17.50 21.46 -10.85
C ARG A 325 -17.51 21.93 -9.40
N SER A 326 -17.75 21.01 -8.47
CA SER A 326 -17.43 21.24 -7.06
C SER A 326 -15.91 21.31 -6.85
N LYS A 327 -15.48 21.84 -5.71
CA LYS A 327 -14.05 21.82 -5.34
C LYS A 327 -13.56 20.40 -5.13
N PHE A 328 -14.42 19.51 -4.63
CA PHE A 328 -14.11 18.09 -4.49
C PHE A 328 -13.80 17.43 -5.84
N SER A 329 -14.70 17.57 -6.82
CA SER A 329 -14.50 17.04 -8.17
C SER A 329 -13.27 17.65 -8.85
N PHE A 330 -13.05 18.95 -8.68
CA PHE A 330 -11.86 19.62 -9.21
C PHE A 330 -10.56 19.08 -8.62
N MET A 331 -10.50 18.82 -7.31
CA MET A 331 -9.36 18.18 -6.68
C MET A 331 -9.17 16.76 -7.23
N CYS A 332 -10.23 15.96 -7.34
CA CYS A 332 -10.14 14.60 -7.86
C CYS A 332 -9.47 14.54 -9.23
N ASP A 333 -9.80 15.45 -10.16
CA ASP A 333 -9.20 15.55 -11.49
C ASP A 333 -7.67 15.79 -11.47
N LEU A 334 -7.13 16.35 -10.38
CA LEU A 334 -5.70 16.61 -10.21
C LEU A 334 -4.96 15.44 -9.54
N THR A 335 -5.67 14.49 -8.94
CA THR A 335 -5.12 13.38 -8.15
C THR A 335 -5.23 12.04 -8.88
N ARG A 336 -4.47 11.01 -8.47
CA ARG A 336 -4.67 9.62 -8.97
C ARG A 336 -5.72 8.86 -8.18
N LEU A 337 -6.68 9.59 -7.59
CA LEU A 337 -7.70 9.08 -6.66
C LEU A 337 -7.10 8.28 -5.50
N ARG A 338 -6.13 8.87 -4.79
CA ARG A 338 -5.46 8.27 -3.63
C ARG A 338 -5.62 9.16 -2.40
N PRO A 339 -5.81 8.59 -1.20
CA PRO A 339 -5.84 9.33 0.07
C PRO A 339 -4.69 10.33 0.20
N ARG A 340 -3.47 9.87 -0.09
CA ARG A 340 -2.27 10.69 -0.02
C ARG A 340 -2.36 11.93 -0.91
N ASP A 341 -2.79 11.75 -2.16
CA ASP A 341 -2.86 12.82 -3.16
C ASP A 341 -3.91 13.87 -2.76
N ALA A 342 -5.06 13.43 -2.24
CA ALA A 342 -6.13 14.31 -1.76
C ALA A 342 -5.69 15.12 -0.52
N ILE A 343 -5.05 14.46 0.46
CA ILE A 343 -4.50 15.12 1.66
C ILE A 343 -3.45 16.16 1.26
N ALA A 344 -2.51 15.80 0.36
CA ALA A 344 -1.47 16.70 -0.13
C ALA A 344 -2.07 17.96 -0.77
N TYR A 345 -3.01 17.78 -1.70
CA TYR A 345 -3.64 18.91 -2.39
C TYR A 345 -4.39 19.82 -1.41
N CYS A 346 -5.18 19.24 -0.50
CA CYS A 346 -5.95 19.99 0.48
C CYS A 346 -5.05 20.75 1.46
N ASN A 347 -3.92 20.17 1.89
CA ASN A 347 -2.95 20.86 2.74
C ASN A 347 -2.36 22.09 2.04
N ILE A 348 -1.92 21.96 0.79
CA ILE A 348 -1.39 23.10 0.02
C ILE A 348 -2.48 24.17 -0.17
N ALA A 349 -3.71 23.78 -0.50
CA ALA A 349 -4.84 24.72 -0.64
C ALA A 349 -5.17 25.43 0.69
N LEU A 350 -5.11 24.72 1.82
CA LEU A 350 -5.30 25.31 3.15
C LEU A 350 -4.21 26.32 3.48
N GLU A 351 -2.95 26.06 3.11
CA GLU A 351 -1.86 27.02 3.27
C GLU A 351 -2.08 28.29 2.46
N LYS A 352 -2.54 28.18 1.20
CA LYS A 352 -2.89 29.37 0.38
C LYS A 352 -4.03 30.16 1.01
N ALA A 353 -5.09 29.47 1.48
CA ALA A 353 -6.22 30.10 2.13
C ALA A 353 -5.84 30.79 3.47
N ARG A 354 -4.90 30.22 4.23
CA ARG A 354 -4.36 30.83 5.45
C ARG A 354 -3.51 32.06 5.16
N ALA A 355 -2.72 32.03 4.10
CA ALA A 355 -1.90 33.18 3.68
C ALA A 355 -2.75 34.41 3.34
N ARG A 356 -3.98 34.22 2.83
CA ARG A 356 -4.95 35.30 2.63
C ARG A 356 -5.30 36.04 3.93
N ASN A 357 -5.37 35.32 5.05
CA ASN A 357 -5.62 35.85 6.41
C ASN A 357 -6.85 36.79 6.53
N CYS A 358 -7.90 36.58 5.72
CA CYS A 358 -9.14 37.34 5.79
C CYS A 358 -10.38 36.46 5.51
N PRO A 359 -11.58 36.88 5.98
CA PRO A 359 -12.82 36.18 5.73
C PRO A 359 -13.16 36.06 4.23
N PRO A 360 -13.89 35.00 3.80
CA PRO A 360 -14.35 33.90 4.64
C PRO A 360 -13.19 32.99 5.05
N TYR A 361 -13.25 32.43 6.27
CA TYR A 361 -12.29 31.45 6.76
C TYR A 361 -12.60 30.05 6.18
N ARG A 362 -12.49 29.97 4.86
CA ARG A 362 -12.77 28.83 3.99
C ARG A 362 -11.80 28.80 2.82
N ILE A 363 -11.63 27.63 2.23
CA ILE A 363 -10.88 27.42 1.00
C ILE A 363 -11.78 27.78 -0.19
N THR A 364 -11.40 28.82 -0.93
CA THR A 364 -12.15 29.37 -2.08
C THR A 364 -11.58 28.84 -3.41
N ASN A 365 -12.19 29.24 -4.52
CA ASN A 365 -11.69 28.92 -5.86
C ASN A 365 -10.26 29.45 -6.10
N ASP A 366 -9.93 30.62 -5.56
CA ASP A 366 -8.62 31.24 -5.76
C ASP A 366 -7.53 30.45 -5.03
N ASP A 367 -7.83 29.96 -3.82
CA ASP A 367 -6.92 29.14 -3.02
C ASP A 367 -6.63 27.81 -3.71
N MET A 368 -7.67 27.16 -4.26
CA MET A 368 -7.54 25.92 -5.06
C MET A 368 -6.67 26.17 -6.30
N ASN A 369 -6.91 27.25 -7.05
CA ASN A 369 -6.12 27.56 -8.23
C ASN A 369 -4.65 27.91 -7.88
N ALA A 370 -4.42 28.66 -6.79
CA ALA A 370 -3.10 29.02 -6.31
C ALA A 370 -2.30 27.80 -5.81
N ALA A 371 -2.97 26.72 -5.37
CA ALA A 371 -2.33 25.49 -4.95
C ALA A 371 -1.78 24.63 -6.12
N ARG A 372 -2.24 24.88 -7.35
CA ARG A 372 -1.95 24.00 -8.50
C ARG A 372 -0.47 23.88 -8.82
N GLU A 373 0.28 24.99 -8.81
CA GLU A 373 1.69 25.00 -9.18
C GLU A 373 2.52 24.15 -8.22
N GLU A 374 2.39 24.41 -6.92
CA GLU A 374 3.08 23.67 -5.88
C GLU A 374 2.67 22.19 -5.82
N TYR A 375 1.36 21.93 -5.94
CA TYR A 375 0.89 20.55 -5.98
C TYR A 375 1.40 19.81 -7.22
N SER A 376 1.50 20.49 -8.37
CA SER A 376 1.99 19.84 -9.58
C SER A 376 3.47 19.44 -9.45
N THR A 377 4.28 20.28 -8.77
CA THR A 377 5.66 19.93 -8.41
C THR A 377 5.70 18.73 -7.47
N TYR A 378 4.86 18.71 -6.43
CA TYR A 378 4.72 17.55 -5.54
C TYR A 378 4.33 16.28 -6.31
N PHE A 379 3.31 16.37 -7.18
CA PHE A 379 2.83 15.24 -7.97
C PHE A 379 3.91 14.68 -8.90
N LYS A 380 4.68 15.56 -9.56
CA LYS A 380 5.84 15.15 -10.37
C LYS A 380 6.87 14.40 -9.53
N SER A 381 7.17 14.89 -8.31
CA SER A 381 8.12 14.23 -7.42
C SER A 381 7.64 12.85 -6.95
N GLU A 382 6.34 12.65 -6.71
CA GLU A 382 5.77 11.34 -6.37
C GLU A 382 5.85 10.36 -7.55
N VAL A 383 5.61 10.84 -8.78
CA VAL A 383 5.77 10.05 -10.02
C VAL A 383 7.23 9.63 -10.21
N GLU A 384 8.18 10.55 -10.01
CA GLU A 384 9.63 10.26 -10.07
C GLU A 384 10.06 9.28 -8.98
N ASP A 385 9.59 9.44 -7.74
CA ASP A 385 9.91 8.55 -6.62
C ASP A 385 9.39 7.12 -6.84
N GLU A 386 8.18 6.96 -7.37
CA GLU A 386 7.63 5.64 -7.73
C GLU A 386 8.44 4.91 -8.80
N THR A 387 9.24 5.66 -9.59
CA THR A 387 9.93 5.15 -10.78
C THR A 387 11.44 5.01 -10.64
N ARG A 388 12.07 5.52 -9.57
CA ARG A 388 13.55 5.57 -9.40
C ARG A 388 14.29 4.25 -9.64
N ARG A 389 13.64 3.11 -9.42
CA ARG A 389 14.24 1.76 -9.56
C ARG A 389 13.86 1.03 -10.84
N HIS A 390 13.10 1.68 -11.71
CA HIS A 390 12.75 1.09 -13.00
C HIS A 390 13.89 1.30 -13.99
N LYS A 391 14.11 0.30 -14.86
CA LYS A 391 15.06 0.42 -15.97
C LYS A 391 14.61 1.44 -17.02
N PHE A 392 13.31 1.66 -17.13
CA PHE A 392 12.73 2.63 -18.07
C PHE A 392 13.03 4.08 -17.61
N PRO A 393 13.56 4.96 -18.50
CA PRO A 393 13.98 6.31 -18.15
C PRO A 393 12.78 7.27 -18.08
N TYR A 394 12.03 7.20 -16.97
CA TYR A 394 10.83 8.00 -16.75
C TYR A 394 11.11 9.51 -16.71
N ASP A 395 12.27 9.92 -16.23
CA ASP A 395 12.72 11.31 -16.24
C ASP A 395 12.80 11.88 -17.67
N GLU A 396 13.37 11.13 -18.61
CA GLU A 396 13.39 11.52 -20.02
C GLU A 396 12.01 11.43 -20.68
N ALA A 397 11.16 10.49 -20.24
CA ALA A 397 9.78 10.40 -20.71
C ALA A 397 8.93 11.60 -20.27
N LEU A 398 9.12 12.10 -19.05
CA LEU A 398 8.51 13.36 -18.58
C LEU A 398 9.08 14.56 -19.34
N ALA A 399 10.39 14.60 -19.59
CA ALA A 399 11.02 15.64 -20.40
C ALA A 399 10.51 15.65 -21.86
N LEU A 400 10.14 14.49 -22.42
CA LEU A 400 9.48 14.40 -23.72
C LEU A 400 8.12 15.11 -23.71
N LEU A 401 7.31 14.88 -22.67
CA LEU A 401 6.01 15.55 -22.52
C LEU A 401 6.18 17.07 -22.32
N GLU A 402 7.17 17.48 -21.52
CA GLU A 402 7.53 18.89 -21.32
C GLU A 402 7.99 19.54 -22.64
N ALA A 403 8.79 18.85 -23.46
CA ALA A 403 9.18 19.32 -24.78
C ALA A 403 7.99 19.39 -25.76
N HIS A 404 6.99 18.52 -25.58
CA HIS A 404 5.77 18.51 -26.39
C HIS A 404 4.81 19.67 -26.07
N ARG A 405 4.77 20.12 -24.81
CA ARG A 405 4.02 21.30 -24.33
C ARG A 405 2.50 21.22 -24.39
N ILE A 406 1.89 20.18 -24.96
CA ILE A 406 0.44 20.08 -25.14
C ILE A 406 -0.15 18.97 -24.28
N MET A 407 -1.23 19.27 -23.55
CA MET A 407 -1.91 18.34 -22.64
C MET A 407 -2.60 17.16 -23.33
N SER A 408 -3.22 17.39 -24.49
CA SER A 408 -3.94 16.36 -25.25
C SER A 408 -3.35 16.28 -26.64
N PHE A 409 -2.88 15.11 -27.05
CA PHE A 409 -2.07 14.95 -28.25
C PHE A 409 -2.38 13.64 -28.96
N THR A 410 -2.06 13.60 -30.25
CA THR A 410 -2.10 12.34 -31.00
C THR A 410 -0.77 11.59 -30.91
N ARG A 411 -0.81 10.28 -31.19
CA ARG A 411 0.41 9.46 -31.31
C ARG A 411 1.42 10.09 -32.27
N ASP A 412 0.96 10.59 -33.41
CA ASP A 412 1.81 11.22 -34.43
C ASP A 412 2.44 12.54 -33.94
N ASP A 413 1.72 13.33 -33.14
CA ASP A 413 2.26 14.57 -32.55
C ASP A 413 3.42 14.30 -31.60
N LEU A 414 3.26 13.29 -30.75
CA LEU A 414 4.31 12.87 -29.84
C LEU A 414 5.47 12.21 -30.59
N ALA A 415 5.19 11.40 -31.62
CA ALA A 415 6.20 10.79 -32.48
C ALA A 415 7.13 11.84 -33.11
N ARG A 416 6.55 12.90 -33.68
CA ARG A 416 7.29 14.03 -34.26
C ARG A 416 8.14 14.76 -33.21
N THR A 417 7.63 14.90 -31.99
CA THR A 417 8.39 15.52 -30.89
C THR A 417 9.53 14.63 -30.44
N PHE A 418 9.28 13.33 -30.30
CA PHE A 418 10.27 12.35 -29.89
C PHE A 418 11.42 12.27 -30.89
N GLU A 419 11.14 12.25 -32.19
CA GLU A 419 12.20 12.24 -33.22
C GLU A 419 13.07 13.50 -33.17
N ARG A 420 12.46 14.69 -32.95
CA ARG A 420 13.22 15.95 -32.78
C ARG A 420 14.10 15.94 -31.53
N GLN A 421 13.63 15.32 -30.45
CA GLN A 421 14.32 15.25 -29.16
C GLN A 421 15.23 14.02 -28.99
N ARG A 422 15.27 13.12 -29.99
CA ARG A 422 15.90 11.80 -29.88
C ARG A 422 17.37 11.82 -29.47
N LYS A 423 18.11 12.85 -29.90
CA LYS A 423 19.52 13.04 -29.50
C LYS A 423 19.68 13.50 -28.05
N VAL A 424 18.74 14.31 -27.56
CA VAL A 424 18.74 14.82 -26.17
C VAL A 424 18.27 13.73 -25.22
N LEU A 425 17.19 13.03 -25.59
CA LEU A 425 16.58 11.96 -24.82
C LEU A 425 17.19 10.59 -25.18
N SER A 426 18.51 10.49 -25.04
CA SER A 426 19.30 9.36 -25.52
C SER A 426 18.98 8.02 -24.84
N ARG A 427 18.62 8.01 -23.54
CA ARG A 427 18.22 6.77 -22.85
C ARG A 427 16.83 6.36 -23.29
N LEU A 428 15.90 7.31 -23.43
CA LEU A 428 14.55 7.04 -23.92
C LEU A 428 14.56 6.58 -25.38
N ALA A 429 15.50 7.06 -26.19
CA ALA A 429 15.68 6.71 -27.60
C ALA A 429 15.98 5.22 -27.85
N THR A 430 16.33 4.44 -26.82
CA THR A 430 16.48 2.98 -26.93
C THR A 430 15.14 2.24 -26.91
N TYR A 431 14.03 2.93 -26.62
CA TYR A 431 12.69 2.37 -26.55
C TYR A 431 11.83 2.83 -27.73
N GLY A 432 10.91 1.97 -28.17
CA GLY A 432 9.90 2.35 -29.16
C GLY A 432 8.86 3.30 -28.56
N LEU A 433 8.25 4.15 -29.39
CA LEU A 433 7.18 5.06 -28.94
C LEU A 433 6.02 4.32 -28.27
N GLU A 434 5.69 3.11 -28.74
CA GLU A 434 4.66 2.28 -28.11
C GLU A 434 5.03 1.92 -26.66
N ASP A 435 6.26 1.50 -26.40
CA ASP A 435 6.73 1.14 -25.06
C ASP A 435 6.76 2.37 -24.14
N ILE A 436 7.10 3.55 -24.70
CA ILE A 436 7.09 4.82 -23.97
C ILE A 436 5.65 5.18 -23.55
N LEU A 437 4.71 5.16 -24.49
CA LEU A 437 3.31 5.45 -24.21
C LEU A 437 2.71 4.45 -23.22
N LYS A 438 3.02 3.17 -23.39
CA LYS A 438 2.59 2.10 -22.48
C LYS A 438 3.11 2.35 -21.07
N SER A 439 4.40 2.64 -20.91
CA SER A 439 5.02 2.87 -19.59
C SER A 439 4.43 4.11 -18.90
N LEU A 440 4.22 5.20 -19.64
CA LEU A 440 3.56 6.41 -19.12
C LEU A 440 2.10 6.13 -18.71
N TRP A 441 1.38 5.29 -19.47
CA TRP A 441 0.00 4.94 -19.16
C TRP A 441 -0.09 4.01 -17.94
N GLU A 442 0.78 3.01 -17.81
CA GLU A 442 0.84 2.10 -16.66
C GLU A 442 1.15 2.83 -15.35
N LEU A 443 1.88 3.93 -15.40
CA LEU A 443 2.15 4.80 -14.26
C LEU A 443 1.00 5.79 -13.93
N GLY A 444 0.02 5.91 -14.83
CA GLY A 444 -1.06 6.89 -14.72
C GLY A 444 -0.64 8.34 -15.06
N VAL A 445 0.47 8.52 -15.77
CA VAL A 445 0.93 9.83 -16.26
C VAL A 445 0.11 10.30 -17.46
N ILE A 446 -0.31 9.37 -18.30
CA ILE A 446 -1.21 9.64 -19.43
C ILE A 446 -2.45 8.75 -19.39
N ALA A 447 -3.57 9.29 -19.86
CA ALA A 447 -4.76 8.54 -20.22
C ALA A 447 -4.77 8.25 -21.72
N GLN A 448 -5.44 7.17 -22.10
CA GLN A 448 -5.76 6.86 -23.49
C GLN A 448 -7.22 7.17 -23.79
N GLN A 449 -7.54 7.62 -25.01
CA GLN A 449 -8.92 7.82 -25.43
C GLN A 449 -9.60 6.49 -25.77
N THR A 450 -10.75 6.24 -25.16
CA THR A 450 -11.61 5.09 -25.43
C THR A 450 -12.47 5.32 -26.69
N PRO A 451 -13.10 4.27 -27.26
CA PRO A 451 -14.03 4.43 -28.39
C PRO A 451 -15.17 5.42 -28.13
N GLY A 452 -15.61 5.56 -26.87
CA GLY A 452 -16.61 6.53 -26.44
C GLY A 452 -16.10 7.98 -26.32
N ARG A 453 -14.88 8.27 -26.80
CA ARG A 453 -14.18 9.56 -26.73
C ARG A 453 -13.82 10.06 -25.31
N ALA A 454 -14.12 9.29 -24.27
CA ALA A 454 -13.64 9.55 -22.91
C ALA A 454 -12.16 9.17 -22.79
N TYR A 455 -11.40 9.92 -21.99
CA TYR A 455 -10.04 9.56 -21.61
C TYR A 455 -10.10 8.69 -20.35
N GLU A 456 -9.40 7.56 -20.35
CA GLU A 456 -9.39 6.60 -19.25
C GLU A 456 -7.96 6.43 -18.73
N PHE A 457 -7.76 6.69 -17.44
CA PHE A 457 -6.51 6.40 -16.75
C PHE A 457 -6.52 4.98 -16.18
N VAL A 458 -5.35 4.35 -16.10
CA VAL A 458 -5.21 2.98 -15.55
C VAL A 458 -5.70 2.87 -14.09
N PHE A 459 -5.55 3.93 -13.30
CA PHE A 459 -5.96 3.91 -11.88
C PHE A 459 -7.48 3.98 -11.70
N GLU A 460 -8.22 4.56 -12.65
CA GLU A 460 -9.68 4.57 -12.66
C GLU A 460 -10.23 3.17 -12.97
N LYS A 461 -9.53 2.44 -13.84
CA LYS A 461 -9.91 1.10 -14.27
C LYS A 461 -8.70 0.16 -14.38
N PRO A 462 -8.30 -0.48 -13.27
CA PRO A 462 -7.11 -1.34 -13.24
C PRO A 462 -7.18 -2.62 -14.10
N THR A 463 -8.37 -2.97 -14.61
CA THR A 463 -8.56 -4.07 -15.56
C THR A 463 -8.43 -3.62 -17.01
N ALA A 464 -8.33 -2.31 -17.27
CA ALA A 464 -8.04 -1.79 -18.58
C ALA A 464 -6.66 -2.27 -19.03
N THR A 465 -6.47 -2.36 -20.34
CA THR A 465 -5.20 -2.66 -20.96
C THR A 465 -4.81 -1.49 -21.87
N PHE A 466 -3.50 -1.29 -22.02
CA PHE A 466 -2.99 -0.32 -22.97
C PHE A 466 -3.40 -0.72 -24.39
N SER A 467 -4.06 0.18 -25.09
CA SER A 467 -4.52 -0.04 -26.46
C SER A 467 -3.42 0.38 -27.43
N ARG A 468 -2.86 -0.61 -28.15
CA ARG A 468 -1.86 -0.37 -29.20
C ARG A 468 -2.39 0.49 -30.34
N ILE A 469 -3.70 0.50 -30.55
CA ILE A 469 -4.41 1.28 -31.57
C ILE A 469 -4.96 2.61 -31.04
N ALA A 470 -4.69 2.97 -29.77
CA ALA A 470 -5.07 4.29 -29.28
C ALA A 470 -4.26 5.38 -30.01
N GLU A 471 -5.00 6.30 -30.61
CA GLU A 471 -4.45 7.43 -31.37
C GLU A 471 -4.34 8.71 -30.56
N ARG A 472 -5.10 8.84 -29.47
CA ARG A 472 -5.20 10.07 -28.68
C ARG A 472 -4.92 9.80 -27.21
N PHE A 473 -4.10 10.67 -26.64
CA PHE A 473 -3.66 10.59 -25.26
C PHE A 473 -3.81 11.94 -24.56
N ARG A 474 -3.88 11.91 -23.24
CA ARG A 474 -3.94 13.12 -22.41
C ARG A 474 -3.03 12.97 -21.20
N VAL A 475 -2.18 13.96 -20.95
CA VAL A 475 -1.39 14.03 -19.72
C VAL A 475 -2.30 14.28 -18.52
N HIS A 476 -1.99 13.65 -17.40
CA HIS A 476 -2.69 13.86 -16.13
C HIS A 476 -2.67 15.34 -15.72
N TYR A 477 -3.81 15.90 -15.28
CA TYR A 477 -3.90 17.32 -14.95
C TYR A 477 -2.98 17.74 -13.80
N GLY A 478 -2.69 16.83 -12.88
CA GLY A 478 -1.71 17.03 -11.82
C GLY A 478 -0.28 17.34 -12.30
N LEU A 479 0.07 17.09 -13.57
CA LEU A 479 1.40 17.42 -14.12
C LEU A 479 1.44 18.71 -14.94
N LYS A 480 0.30 19.38 -15.12
CA LYS A 480 0.17 20.47 -16.08
C LYS A 480 1.15 21.61 -15.78
N GLU A 481 1.19 22.10 -14.55
CA GLU A 481 2.01 23.25 -14.17
C GLU A 481 3.50 22.88 -14.12
N ALA A 482 3.85 21.74 -13.52
CA ALA A 482 5.25 21.28 -13.39
C ALA A 482 5.91 20.93 -14.73
N LEU A 483 5.13 20.54 -15.74
CA LEU A 483 5.61 20.31 -17.11
C LEU A 483 5.26 21.47 -18.06
N GLN A 484 4.73 22.58 -17.53
CA GLN A 484 4.38 23.79 -18.29
C GLN A 484 3.53 23.51 -19.54
N LEU A 485 2.51 22.66 -19.38
CA LEU A 485 1.65 22.19 -20.47
C LEU A 485 0.47 23.11 -20.73
N ILE A 486 0.16 23.26 -22.01
CA ILE A 486 -0.95 24.06 -22.50
C ILE A 486 -2.16 23.15 -22.72
N GLN A 487 -3.30 23.60 -22.22
CA GLN A 487 -4.59 22.97 -22.52
C GLN A 487 -5.18 23.67 -23.73
N GLU A 488 -5.21 22.99 -24.87
CA GLU A 488 -5.91 23.50 -26.06
C GLU A 488 -7.40 23.61 -25.73
N ARG A 489 -7.98 24.79 -26.01
CA ARG A 489 -9.43 24.97 -25.94
C ARG A 489 -10.03 24.24 -27.13
N SER A 490 -10.78 23.18 -26.84
CA SER A 490 -11.57 22.43 -27.82
C SER A 490 -12.65 23.29 -28.46
#